data_AF-A0A3D0PBC0-F1
#
_entry.id   AF-A0A3D0PBC0-F1
#
_cell.length_a   1.000
_cell.length_b   1.000
_cell.length_c   1.000
_cell.angle_alpha   90.00
_cell.angle_beta   90.00
_cell.angle_gamma   90.00
#
_symmetry.space_group_name_H-M   'P 1'
#
loop_
_entity.id
_entity.type
_entity.pdbx_description
1 polymer ?
#
loop_
_entity_poly.entity_id
_entity_poly.type
_entity_poly.pdbx_seq_one_letter_code
_entity_poly.pdbx_strand_id
1 'polypeptide(L)'
;MKSNATNPVGQAVETLLARSVQRILEQEATELQQQKVLLAMRGDTMSPEMEMAVLQACQILQDTSEELACELINTVLIHTDA
;
A
#
# COMPACT_ATOMS: atom_id res chain seq x y z
N MET A 1 1.35 13.18 8.84
CA MET A 1 1.79 13.07 7.43
C MET A 1 0.88 13.96 6.60
N LYS A 2 1.42 14.89 5.81
CA LYS A 2 0.60 15.58 4.80
C LYS A 2 0.56 14.64 3.59
N SER A 3 -0.65 14.24 3.21
CA SER A 3 -0.91 13.40 2.04
C SER A 3 -0.48 14.13 0.77
N ASN A 4 0.18 13.42 -0.16
CA ASN A 4 0.56 13.96 -1.47
C ASN A 4 -0.51 13.67 -2.54
N ALA A 5 -1.55 12.90 -2.19
CA ALA A 5 -2.66 12.60 -3.08
C ALA A 5 -3.51 13.83 -3.41
N THR A 6 -3.71 14.07 -4.70
CA THR A 6 -4.49 15.19 -5.24
C THR A 6 -5.98 14.87 -5.41
N ASN A 7 -6.41 13.65 -5.07
CA ASN A 7 -7.80 13.20 -5.23
C ASN A 7 -8.21 12.19 -4.12
N PRO A 8 -9.53 11.98 -3.92
CA PRO A 8 -10.05 11.11 -2.85
C PRO A 8 -9.61 9.64 -2.95
N VAL A 9 -9.42 9.13 -4.18
CA VAL A 9 -8.96 7.74 -4.39
C VAL A 9 -7.51 7.60 -3.91
N GLY A 10 -6.64 8.55 -4.28
CA GLY A 10 -5.26 8.57 -3.80
C GLY A 10 -5.16 8.63 -2.28
N GLN A 11 -6.00 9.44 -1.61
CA GLN A 11 -6.04 9.48 -0.14
C GLN A 11 -6.51 8.15 0.48
N ALA A 12 -7.50 7.50 -0.12
CA ALA A 12 -7.98 6.21 0.34
C ALA A 12 -6.91 5.12 0.21
N VAL A 13 -6.17 5.11 -0.90
CA VAL A 13 -5.05 4.18 -1.13
C VAL A 13 -3.90 4.43 -0.16
N GLU A 14 -3.48 5.68 0.03
CA GLU A 14 -2.45 6.04 1.03
C GLU A 14 -2.87 5.60 2.44
N THR A 15 -4.13 5.80 2.80
CA THR A 15 -4.67 5.40 4.11
C THR A 15 -4.71 3.89 4.27
N LEU A 16 -5.13 3.15 3.23
CA LEU A 16 -5.17 1.69 3.25
C LEU A 16 -3.76 1.11 3.44
N LEU A 17 -2.79 1.62 2.68
CA LEU A 17 -1.39 1.19 2.79
C LEU A 17 -0.81 1.48 4.17
N ALA A 18 -1.02 2.68 4.70
CA ALA A 18 -0.55 3.04 6.04
C ALA A 18 -1.14 2.10 7.12
N ARG A 19 -2.44 1.77 7.02
CA ARG A 19 -3.09 0.84 7.96
C ARG A 19 -2.55 -0.58 7.82
N SER A 20 -2.31 -1.06 6.60
CA SER A 20 -1.74 -2.39 6.36
C SER A 20 -0.35 -2.53 6.96
N VAL A 21 0.52 -1.53 6.74
CA VAL A 21 1.87 -1.50 7.34
C VAL A 21 1.79 -1.50 8.86
N GLN A 22 0.94 -0.65 9.45
CA GLN A 22 0.77 -0.59 10.89
C GLN A 22 0.31 -1.94 11.47
N ARG A 23 -0.66 -2.59 10.83
CA ARG A 23 -1.21 -3.87 11.30
C ARG A 23 -0.17 -5.00 11.25
N ILE A 24 0.67 -5.04 10.22
CA ILE A 24 1.78 -6.01 10.12
C ILE A 24 2.81 -5.76 11.22
N LEU A 25 3.18 -4.50 11.43
CA LEU A 25 4.15 -4.11 12.46
C LEU A 25 3.67 -4.48 13.88
N GLU A 26 2.38 -4.31 14.16
CA GLU A 26 1.77 -4.70 15.43
C GLU A 26 1.77 -6.22 15.65
N GLN A 27 1.75 -7.03 14.58
CA GLN A 27 1.70 -8.49 14.65
C GLN A 27 3.10 -9.12 14.71
N GLU A 28 4.03 -8.61 13.91
CA GLU A 28 5.28 -9.31 13.57
C GLU A 28 6.53 -8.63 14.13
N ALA A 29 6.43 -7.39 14.60
CA ALA A 29 7.59 -6.59 14.99
C ALA A 29 7.59 -6.21 16.47
N THR A 30 8.75 -6.32 17.10
CA THR A 30 9.01 -5.73 18.43
C THR A 30 8.92 -4.21 18.38
N GLU A 31 8.65 -3.58 19.52
CA GLU A 31 8.51 -2.11 19.62
C GLU A 31 9.71 -1.35 19.04
N LEU A 32 10.94 -1.86 19.25
CA LEU A 32 12.16 -1.30 18.66
C LEU A 32 12.21 -1.43 17.13
N GLN A 33 11.74 -2.54 16.57
CA GLN A 33 11.66 -2.73 15.12
C GLN A 33 10.60 -1.81 14.50
N GLN A 34 9.45 -1.65 15.16
CA GLN A 34 8.41 -0.72 14.73
C GLN A 34 8.95 0.72 14.63
N GLN A 35 9.66 1.19 15.67
CA GLN A 35 10.28 2.51 15.66
C GLN A 35 11.29 2.69 14.53
N LYS A 36 12.10 1.67 14.23
CA LYS A 36 13.06 1.70 13.12
C LYS A 36 12.38 1.80 11.76
N VAL A 37 11.32 1.01 11.54
CA VAL A 37 10.56 1.05 10.28
C VAL A 37 9.87 2.40 10.10
N LEU A 38 9.21 2.91 11.14
CA LEU A 38 8.57 4.23 11.10
C LEU A 38 9.56 5.38 10.85
N LEU A 39 10.78 5.27 11.40
CA LEU A 39 11.84 6.23 11.14
C LEU A 39 12.31 6.14 9.68
N ALA A 40 12.61 4.94 9.20
CA ALA A 40 13.07 4.68 7.84
C ALA A 40 12.07 5.10 6.75
N MET A 41 10.76 5.00 7.04
CA MET A 41 9.71 5.42 6.12
C MET A 41 9.47 6.94 6.09
N ARG A 42 10.19 7.73 6.88
CA ARG A 42 10.14 9.19 6.72
C ARG A 42 10.91 9.59 5.47
N GLY A 43 10.26 10.36 4.60
CA GLY A 43 10.79 10.72 3.28
C GLY A 43 12.11 11.52 3.31
N ASP A 44 12.49 12.09 4.45
CA ASP A 44 13.77 12.76 4.69
C ASP A 44 14.92 11.80 5.05
N THR A 45 14.64 10.51 5.26
CA THR A 45 15.63 9.48 5.63
C THR A 45 15.66 8.29 4.68
N MET A 46 14.85 8.29 3.61
CA MET A 46 14.86 7.22 2.61
C MET A 46 16.16 7.25 1.79
N SER A 47 16.85 6.11 1.73
CA SER A 47 17.94 5.92 0.78
C SER A 47 17.41 5.60 -0.62
N PRO A 48 18.19 5.85 -1.69
CA PRO A 48 17.80 5.51 -3.06
C PRO A 48 17.43 4.03 -3.26
N GLU A 49 18.11 3.12 -2.57
CA GLU A 49 17.80 1.68 -2.62
C GLU A 49 16.43 1.38 -2.03
N MET A 50 16.07 2.07 -0.95
CA MET A 50 14.77 1.91 -0.30
C MET A 50 13.66 2.52 -1.14
N GLU A 51 13.93 3.64 -1.82
CA GLU A 51 13.02 4.21 -2.82
C GLU A 51 12.77 3.24 -3.98
N MET A 52 13.82 2.61 -4.50
CA MET A 52 13.69 1.61 -5.56
C MET A 52 12.86 0.39 -5.12
N ALA A 53 13.10 -0.10 -3.90
CA ALA A 53 12.33 -1.20 -3.33
C ALA A 53 10.85 -0.86 -3.16
N VAL A 54 10.55 0.37 -2.71
CA VAL A 54 9.18 0.88 -2.62
C VAL A 54 8.53 0.95 -4.00
N LEU A 55 9.23 1.47 -5.01
CA LEU A 55 8.70 1.55 -6.39
C LEU A 55 8.41 0.16 -6.97
N GLN A 56 9.30 -0.81 -6.79
CA GLN A 56 9.07 -2.20 -7.21
C GLN A 56 7.87 -2.83 -6.50
N ALA A 57 7.75 -2.62 -5.18
CA ALA A 57 6.62 -3.11 -4.41
C ALA A 57 5.29 -2.47 -4.85
N CYS A 58 5.30 -1.18 -5.19
CA CYS A 58 4.13 -0.50 -5.75
C CYS A 58 3.71 -1.08 -7.11
N GLN A 59 4.66 -1.48 -7.95
CA GLN A 59 4.38 -2.09 -9.24
C GLN A 59 3.71 -3.47 -9.06
N ILE A 60 4.23 -4.31 -8.17
CA ILE A 60 3.60 -5.60 -7.83
C ILE A 60 2.18 -5.41 -7.27
N LEU A 61 2.01 -4.41 -6.40
CA LEU A 61 0.70 -4.08 -5.83
C LEU A 61 -0.28 -3.62 -6.92
N GLN A 62 0.20 -2.85 -7.90
CA GLN A 62 -0.60 -2.42 -9.03
C GLN A 62 -1.06 -3.62 -9.86
N ASP A 63 -0.15 -4.51 -10.24
CA ASP A 63 -0.45 -5.72 -11.02
C ASP A 63 -1.49 -6.60 -10.30
N THR A 64 -1.29 -6.81 -9.00
CA THR A 64 -2.23 -7.61 -8.17
C THR A 64 -3.60 -6.93 -8.03
N SER A 65 -3.61 -5.59 -7.91
CA SER A 65 -4.87 -4.84 -7.81
C SER A 65 -5.65 -4.87 -9.12
N GLU A 66 -4.96 -4.85 -10.27
CA GLU A 66 -5.58 -4.98 -11.59
C GLU A 66 -6.21 -6.36 -11.78
N GLU A 67 -5.50 -7.42 -11.37
CA GLU A 67 -6.03 -8.79 -11.40
C GLU A 67 -7.29 -8.92 -10.54
N LEU A 68 -7.24 -8.48 -9.28
CA LEU A 68 -8.41 -8.49 -8.38
C LEU A 68 -9.57 -7.65 -8.91
N ALA A 69 -9.30 -6.49 -9.50
CA ALA A 69 -10.34 -5.65 -10.09
C ALA A 69 -11.01 -6.35 -11.29
N CYS A 70 -10.22 -7.03 -12.12
CA CYS A 70 -10.72 -7.82 -13.25
C CYS A 70 -11.62 -8.97 -12.76
N GLU A 71 -11.20 -9.72 -11.75
CA GLU A 71 -12.02 -10.78 -11.14
C GLU A 71 -13.35 -10.25 -10.58
N LEU A 72 -13.30 -9.12 -9.88
CA LEU A 72 -14.49 -8.44 -9.35
C LEU A 72 -15.45 -8.04 -10.47
N ILE A 73 -14.94 -7.41 -11.52
CA ILE A 73 -15.75 -7.02 -12.69
C ILE A 73 -16.38 -8.24 -13.34
N ASN A 74 -15.59 -9.29 -13.61
CA ASN A 74 -16.09 -10.52 -14.23
C ASN A 74 -17.16 -11.18 -13.36
N THR A 75 -16.96 -11.25 -12.05
CA THR A 75 -17.94 -11.80 -11.11
C THR A 75 -19.24 -11.00 -11.17
N VAL A 76 -19.17 -9.67 -11.14
CA VAL A 76 -20.36 -8.81 -11.24
C VAL A 76 -21.07 -9.05 -12.57
N LEU A 77 -20.35 -9.02 -13.70
CA LEU A 77 -20.92 -9.20 -15.04
C LEU A 77 -21.66 -10.54 -15.17
N ILE A 78 -21.06 -11.64 -14.70
CA ILE A 78 -21.67 -12.98 -14.69
C ILE A 78 -23.00 -12.99 -13.92
N HIS A 79 -23.12 -12.22 -12.84
CA HIS A 79 -24.33 -12.19 -12.00
C HIS A 79 -25.35 -11.12 -12.38
N THR A 80 -24.98 -10.16 -13.25
CA THR A 80 -25.91 -9.17 -13.82
C THR A 80 -26.56 -9.60 -15.14
N ASP A 81 -25.99 -10.61 -15.82
CA ASP A 81 -26.57 -11.18 -17.04
C ASP A 81 -27.57 -12.33 -16.78
N ALA A 82 -27.89 -12.61 -15.51
CA ALA A 82 -28.89 -13.61 -15.05
C ALA A 82 -30.18 -12.93 -14.56
#